data_AF-A0A838JG94-F1
#
_entry.id   AF-A0A838JG94-F1
#
_cell.length_a   1.000
_cell.length_b   1.000
_cell.length_c   1.000
_cell.angle_alpha   90.00
_cell.angle_beta   90.00
_cell.angle_gamma   90.00
#
_symmetry.space_group_name_H-M   'P 1'
#
loop_
_entity.id
_entity.type
_entity.pdbx_description
1 polymer ?
#
loop_
_entity_poly.entity_id
_entity_poly.type
_entity_poly.pdbx_seq_one_letter_code
_entity_poly.pdbx_strand_id
1 'polypeptide(L)'
;EEEHERQVDIFIDKMHMCHTIDFRERLSLDPRTLSLSDLLLTKLQIVEINEKDILDVIALLCDHEIVTREPGIDAGYIAGLTAHDWGLQKTLELNLQKIRQVALEQSFPEHVVQRIDALLAVLAARPKSLGWKARALVGERVQWYELPEETRR
;
A
#
# COMPACT_ATOMS: atom_id res chain seq x y z
N GLU A 1 16.43 -2.76 -29.77
CA GLU A 1 15.51 -2.53 -28.64
C GLU A 1 16.09 -1.57 -27.58
N GLU A 2 17.18 -0.85 -27.84
CA GLU A 2 17.83 0.06 -26.87
C GLU A 2 17.46 1.55 -27.04
N GLU A 3 16.52 1.92 -27.90
CA GLU A 3 16.30 3.33 -28.31
C GLU A 3 15.64 4.23 -27.24
N HIS A 4 15.21 3.65 -26.11
CA HIS A 4 14.44 4.37 -25.08
C HIS A 4 14.88 4.10 -23.64
N GLU A 5 15.97 3.37 -23.40
CA GLU A 5 16.47 3.05 -22.04
C GLU A 5 15.35 2.56 -21.09
N ARG A 6 14.41 1.75 -21.60
CA ARG A 6 13.26 1.29 -20.82
C ARG A 6 13.74 0.32 -19.74
N GLN A 7 13.56 0.69 -18.49
CA GLN A 7 13.70 -0.23 -17.37
C GLN A 7 12.45 -1.10 -17.24
N VAL A 8 12.68 -2.40 -17.02
CA VAL A 8 11.65 -3.40 -16.75
C VAL A 8 12.07 -4.17 -15.51
N ASP A 9 11.28 -4.05 -14.45
CA ASP A 9 11.45 -4.83 -13.23
C ASP A 9 10.57 -6.08 -13.29
N ILE A 10 11.15 -7.25 -12.99
CA ILE A 10 10.45 -8.53 -13.00
C ILE A 10 10.37 -9.08 -11.58
N PHE A 11 9.13 -9.19 -11.07
CA PHE A 11 8.83 -9.83 -9.81
C PHE A 11 8.14 -11.17 -10.07
N ILE A 12 8.65 -12.26 -9.50
CA ILE A 12 8.03 -13.59 -9.57
C ILE A 12 7.39 -13.85 -8.23
N ASP A 13 6.08 -14.10 -8.22
CA ASP A 13 5.25 -14.44 -7.06
C ASP A 13 5.10 -13.35 -5.99
N LYS A 14 6.20 -12.67 -5.64
CA LYS A 14 6.28 -11.70 -4.56
C LYS A 14 6.99 -10.44 -5.04
N MET A 15 6.54 -9.31 -4.52
CA MET A 15 7.24 -8.04 -4.67
C MET A 15 8.04 -7.78 -3.40
N HIS A 16 9.37 -7.88 -3.52
CA HIS A 16 10.32 -7.58 -2.45
C HIS A 16 10.84 -6.15 -2.62
N MET A 17 10.23 -5.22 -1.90
CA MET A 17 10.63 -3.81 -1.86
C MET A 17 10.77 -3.39 -0.39
N CYS A 18 10.18 -2.27 0.02
CA CYS A 18 10.20 -1.87 1.43
C CYS A 18 9.52 -2.89 2.35
N HIS A 19 8.48 -3.54 1.82
CA HIS A 19 7.81 -4.68 2.41
C HIS A 19 7.64 -5.77 1.35
N THR A 20 7.50 -7.02 1.79
CA THR A 20 7.20 -8.13 0.90
C THR A 20 5.68 -8.28 0.74
N ILE A 21 5.18 -8.17 -0.49
CA ILE A 21 3.78 -8.47 -0.82
C ILE A 21 3.74 -9.77 -1.63
N ASP A 22 2.89 -10.71 -1.24
CA ASP A 22 2.74 -12.01 -1.89
C ASP A 22 1.52 -12.03 -2.82
N PHE A 23 1.75 -12.23 -4.11
CA PHE A 23 0.73 -12.21 -5.15
C PHE A 23 0.35 -13.59 -5.68
N ARG A 24 0.95 -14.69 -5.20
CA ARG A 24 0.77 -16.04 -5.78
C ARG A 24 -0.67 -16.45 -6.02
N GLU A 25 -1.53 -16.20 -5.04
CA GLU A 25 -2.96 -16.55 -5.09
C GLU A 25 -3.84 -15.43 -5.69
N ARG A 26 -3.22 -14.37 -6.22
CA ARG A 26 -3.88 -13.10 -6.55
C ARG A 26 -3.63 -12.61 -7.97
N LEU A 27 -2.57 -13.09 -8.62
CA LEU A 27 -2.23 -12.70 -10.01
C LEU A 27 -3.36 -13.01 -11.02
N SER A 28 -4.27 -13.93 -10.72
CA SER A 28 -5.40 -14.28 -11.58
C SER A 28 -6.69 -13.50 -11.31
N LEU A 29 -6.68 -12.54 -10.38
CA LEU A 29 -7.90 -11.81 -9.97
C LEU A 29 -8.34 -10.76 -10.98
N ASP A 30 -7.40 -10.18 -11.73
CA ASP A 30 -7.70 -9.28 -12.86
C ASP A 30 -6.94 -9.77 -14.11
N PRO A 31 -7.60 -9.82 -15.29
CA PRO A 31 -7.01 -10.38 -16.50
C PRO A 31 -5.97 -9.48 -17.18
N ARG A 32 -5.82 -8.21 -16.76
CA ARG A 32 -4.96 -7.21 -17.39
C ARG A 32 -3.85 -6.71 -16.49
N THR A 33 -4.05 -6.71 -15.17
CA THR A 33 -3.11 -6.15 -14.20
C THR A 33 -3.32 -6.76 -12.80
N LEU A 34 -2.69 -6.21 -11.77
CA LEU A 34 -2.96 -6.55 -10.37
C LEU A 34 -4.35 -6.07 -9.94
N SER A 35 -4.93 -6.68 -8.90
CA SER A 35 -6.16 -6.17 -8.32
C SER A 35 -5.97 -4.74 -7.77
N LEU A 36 -7.05 -3.97 -7.63
CA LEU A 36 -6.98 -2.60 -7.08
C LEU A 36 -6.37 -2.56 -5.68
N SER A 37 -6.67 -3.57 -4.86
CA SER A 37 -6.08 -3.74 -3.54
C SER A 37 -4.56 -3.92 -3.61
N ASP A 38 -4.10 -4.74 -4.56
CA ASP A 38 -2.68 -5.05 -4.75
C ASP A 38 -1.92 -3.87 -5.35
N LEU A 39 -2.50 -3.16 -6.35
CA LEU A 39 -1.95 -1.90 -6.87
C LEU A 39 -1.80 -0.85 -5.77
N LEU A 40 -2.82 -0.67 -4.94
CA LEU A 40 -2.77 0.27 -3.82
C LEU A 40 -1.67 -0.13 -2.82
N LEU A 41 -1.55 -1.42 -2.49
CA LEU A 41 -0.49 -1.93 -1.62
C LEU A 41 0.91 -1.66 -2.19
N THR A 42 1.12 -1.81 -3.50
CA THR A 42 2.44 -1.52 -4.12
C THR A 42 2.90 -0.08 -3.88
N LYS A 43 1.96 0.87 -3.82
CA LYS A 43 2.24 2.28 -3.57
C LYS A 43 2.35 2.61 -2.09
N LEU A 44 1.41 2.11 -1.30
CA LEU A 44 1.40 2.39 0.14
C LEU A 44 2.55 1.72 0.89
N GLN A 45 3.18 0.67 0.35
CA GLN A 45 4.32 0.03 1.00
C GLN A 45 5.63 0.86 0.92
N ILE A 46 5.70 1.89 0.07
CA ILE A 46 6.91 2.69 -0.15
C ILE A 46 7.16 3.58 1.07
N VAL A 47 8.24 3.33 1.81
CA VAL A 47 8.54 4.09 3.04
C VAL A 47 8.93 5.54 2.73
N GLU A 48 9.74 5.73 1.70
CA GLU A 48 10.15 7.05 1.22
C GLU A 48 9.21 7.52 0.10
N ILE A 49 7.92 7.65 0.42
CA ILE A 49 6.89 7.99 -0.57
C ILE A 49 7.13 9.37 -1.21
N ASN A 50 7.15 9.41 -2.54
CA ASN A 50 7.33 10.63 -3.33
C ASN A 50 5.98 11.20 -3.83
N GLU A 51 6.02 12.34 -4.52
CA GLU A 51 4.83 13.03 -5.04
C GLU A 51 4.06 12.18 -6.07
N LYS A 52 4.77 11.48 -6.97
CA LYS A 52 4.14 10.61 -7.97
C LYS A 52 3.36 9.48 -7.29
N ASP A 53 3.93 8.83 -6.29
CA ASP A 53 3.26 7.76 -5.57
C ASP A 53 2.02 8.26 -4.81
N ILE A 54 2.08 9.46 -4.24
CA ILE A 54 0.93 10.11 -3.60
C ILE A 54 -0.19 10.34 -4.62
N LEU A 55 0.13 10.92 -5.78
CA LEU A 55 -0.84 11.18 -6.84
C LEU A 55 -1.43 9.89 -7.41
N ASP A 56 -0.63 8.82 -7.57
CA ASP A 56 -1.11 7.51 -8.01
C ASP A 56 -2.13 6.94 -7.01
N VAL A 57 -1.88 7.06 -5.70
CA VAL A 57 -2.84 6.62 -4.67
C VAL A 57 -4.11 7.48 -4.70
N ILE A 58 -3.99 8.80 -4.81
CA ILE A 58 -5.15 9.69 -4.91
C ILE A 58 -5.97 9.36 -6.15
N ALA A 59 -5.35 9.10 -7.29
CA ALA A 59 -6.05 8.71 -8.52
C ALA A 59 -6.86 7.41 -8.32
N LEU A 60 -6.25 6.38 -7.73
CA LEU A 60 -6.96 5.15 -7.40
C LEU A 60 -8.16 5.42 -6.47
N LEU A 61 -7.97 6.25 -5.44
CA LEU A 61 -9.00 6.61 -4.48
C LEU A 61 -10.03 7.62 -5.02
N CYS A 62 -9.75 8.31 -6.12
CA CYS A 62 -10.72 9.12 -6.85
C CYS A 62 -11.71 8.21 -7.58
N ASP A 63 -11.18 7.21 -8.30
CA ASP A 63 -11.94 6.42 -9.26
C ASP A 63 -12.58 5.15 -8.66
N HIS A 64 -12.04 4.66 -7.54
CA HIS A 64 -12.44 3.37 -6.98
C HIS A 64 -12.87 3.45 -5.50
N GLU A 65 -13.94 2.72 -5.18
CA GLU A 65 -14.49 2.63 -3.83
C GLU A 65 -13.73 1.65 -2.94
N ILE A 66 -13.76 1.94 -1.64
CA ILE A 66 -13.42 0.96 -0.61
C ILE A 66 -14.61 -0.01 -0.47
N VAL A 67 -14.33 -1.30 -0.63
CA VAL A 67 -15.33 -2.37 -0.60
C VAL A 67 -14.96 -3.43 0.44
N THR A 68 -15.90 -4.33 0.74
CA THR A 68 -15.68 -5.48 1.64
C THR A 68 -15.27 -6.75 0.90
N ARG A 69 -15.36 -6.73 -0.43
CA ARG A 69 -14.91 -7.78 -1.34
C ARG A 69 -14.74 -7.19 -2.74
N GLU A 70 -13.74 -7.67 -3.46
CA GLU A 70 -13.46 -7.32 -4.86
C GLU A 70 -14.64 -7.68 -5.81
N PRO A 71 -14.84 -6.95 -6.93
CA PRO A 71 -13.98 -5.91 -7.49
C PRO A 71 -14.08 -4.56 -6.73
N GLY A 72 -12.95 -3.88 -6.57
CA GLY A 72 -12.80 -2.65 -5.76
C GLY A 72 -11.57 -2.72 -4.86
N ILE A 73 -11.35 -1.71 -4.02
CA ILE A 73 -10.28 -1.73 -3.01
C ILE A 73 -10.79 -2.47 -1.77
N ASP A 74 -10.37 -3.72 -1.58
CA ASP A 74 -10.82 -4.56 -0.47
C ASP A 74 -10.06 -4.23 0.82
N ALA A 75 -10.67 -3.41 1.67
CA ALA A 75 -10.09 -3.04 2.97
C ALA A 75 -9.97 -4.23 3.93
N GLY A 76 -10.82 -5.25 3.80
CA GLY A 76 -10.77 -6.45 4.62
C GLY A 76 -9.52 -7.29 4.32
N TYR A 77 -9.16 -7.41 3.05
CA TYR A 77 -7.93 -8.04 2.60
C TYR A 77 -6.68 -7.28 3.07
N ILE A 78 -6.62 -5.95 2.84
CA ILE A 78 -5.48 -5.11 3.26
C ILE A 78 -5.32 -5.17 4.79
N ALA A 79 -6.42 -5.06 5.54
CA ALA A 79 -6.39 -5.20 7.00
C ALA A 79 -5.95 -6.60 7.45
N GLY A 80 -6.34 -7.63 6.70
CA GLY A 80 -5.88 -9.00 6.89
C GLY A 80 -4.37 -9.11 6.85
N LEU A 81 -3.72 -8.61 5.80
CA LEU A 81 -2.26 -8.65 5.66
C LEU A 81 -1.56 -7.88 6.79
N THR A 82 -1.95 -6.62 6.96
CA THR A 82 -1.34 -5.71 7.94
C THR A 82 -1.54 -6.13 9.39
N ALA A 83 -2.60 -6.88 9.72
CA ALA A 83 -2.79 -7.41 11.08
C ALA A 83 -1.76 -8.46 11.50
N HIS A 84 -1.03 -9.04 10.54
CA HIS A 84 0.07 -9.96 10.78
C HIS A 84 1.45 -9.29 10.69
N ASP A 85 1.54 -8.09 10.12
CA ASP A 85 2.78 -7.35 9.92
C ASP A 85 2.69 -5.92 10.44
N TRP A 86 3.38 -5.66 11.56
CA TRP A 86 3.43 -4.34 12.17
C TRP A 86 4.14 -3.31 11.30
N GLY A 87 5.22 -3.71 10.62
CA GLY A 87 6.01 -2.81 9.81
C GLY A 87 5.20 -2.32 8.61
N LEU A 88 4.54 -3.24 7.92
CA LEU A 88 3.67 -2.90 6.79
C LEU A 88 2.51 -2.00 7.25
N GLN A 89 1.82 -2.36 8.35
CA GLN A 89 0.71 -1.53 8.85
C GLN A 89 1.18 -0.11 9.18
N LYS A 90 2.33 0.02 9.85
CA LYS A 90 2.87 1.32 10.24
C LYS A 90 3.20 2.18 9.02
N THR A 91 3.83 1.61 8.00
CA THR A 91 4.12 2.33 6.74
C THR A 91 2.83 2.77 6.05
N LEU A 92 1.83 1.88 5.96
CA LEU A 92 0.52 2.22 5.38
C LEU A 92 -0.16 3.38 6.12
N GLU A 93 -0.18 3.35 7.46
CA GLU A 93 -0.79 4.41 8.28
C GLU A 93 -0.10 5.77 8.07
N LEU A 94 1.24 5.80 8.08
CA LEU A 94 2.02 7.01 7.84
C LEU A 94 1.74 7.59 6.45
N ASN A 95 1.75 6.73 5.42
CA ASN A 95 1.50 7.15 4.05
C ASN A 95 0.08 7.64 3.85
N LEU A 96 -0.93 6.93 4.38
CA LEU A 96 -2.32 7.35 4.30
C LEU A 96 -2.55 8.70 5.00
N GLN A 97 -1.92 8.95 6.15
CA GLN A 97 -1.99 10.26 6.82
C GLN A 97 -1.37 11.38 5.98
N LYS A 98 -0.20 11.14 5.37
CA LYS A 98 0.45 12.11 4.47
C LYS A 98 -0.41 12.39 3.24
N ILE A 99 -0.95 11.35 2.60
CA ILE A 99 -1.81 11.46 1.41
C ILE A 99 -3.11 12.20 1.77
N ARG A 100 -3.70 11.92 2.92
CA ARG A 100 -4.88 12.63 3.44
C ARG A 100 -4.63 14.13 3.58
N GLN A 101 -3.47 14.51 4.11
CA GLN A 101 -3.10 15.92 4.24
C GLN A 101 -2.98 16.59 2.87
N VAL A 102 -2.28 15.95 1.91
CA VAL A 102 -2.17 16.46 0.53
C VAL A 102 -3.54 16.59 -0.13
N ALA A 103 -4.42 15.60 0.06
CA ALA A 103 -5.78 15.62 -0.49
C ALA A 103 -6.57 16.84 -0.02
N LEU A 104 -6.46 17.19 1.26
CA LEU A 104 -7.09 18.37 1.85
C LEU A 104 -6.46 19.68 1.36
N GLU A 105 -5.13 19.78 1.39
CA GLU A 105 -4.39 20.99 0.99
C GLU A 105 -4.61 21.35 -0.48
N GLN A 106 -4.67 20.34 -1.36
CA GLN A 106 -4.88 20.53 -2.79
C GLN A 106 -6.35 20.48 -3.21
N SER A 107 -7.28 20.39 -2.25
CA SER A 107 -8.73 20.40 -2.53
C SER A 107 -9.19 19.30 -3.51
N PHE A 108 -8.65 18.10 -3.36
CA PHE A 108 -9.17 16.92 -4.07
C PHE A 108 -10.61 16.60 -3.62
N PRO A 109 -11.38 15.81 -4.40
CA PRO A 109 -12.74 15.44 -4.04
C PRO A 109 -12.87 14.87 -2.62
N GLU A 110 -13.90 15.28 -1.89
CA GLU A 110 -14.09 14.94 -0.47
C GLU A 110 -14.09 13.42 -0.22
N HIS A 111 -14.61 12.64 -1.18
CA HIS A 111 -14.68 11.19 -1.07
C HIS A 111 -13.30 10.52 -0.97
N VAL A 112 -12.22 11.16 -1.45
CA VAL A 112 -10.86 10.64 -1.30
C VAL A 112 -10.48 10.58 0.18
N VAL A 113 -10.71 11.67 0.92
CA VAL A 113 -10.44 11.75 2.37
C VAL A 113 -11.33 10.77 3.13
N GLN A 114 -12.61 10.69 2.77
CA GLN A 114 -13.55 9.75 3.39
C GLN A 114 -13.13 8.28 3.18
N ARG A 115 -12.63 7.93 1.99
CA ARG A 115 -12.10 6.59 1.66
C ARG A 115 -10.82 6.28 2.44
N ILE A 116 -9.92 7.24 2.59
CA ILE A 116 -8.71 7.10 3.44
C ILE A 116 -9.11 6.85 4.90
N ASP A 117 -10.03 7.65 5.43
CA ASP A 117 -10.50 7.53 6.82
C ASP A 117 -11.20 6.18 7.04
N ALA A 118 -11.98 5.70 6.07
CA ALA A 118 -12.58 4.37 6.09
C ALA A 118 -11.53 3.25 6.10
N LEU A 119 -10.51 3.32 5.25
CA LEU A 119 -9.43 2.33 5.22
C LEU A 119 -8.67 2.30 6.55
N LEU A 120 -8.24 3.46 7.07
CA LEU A 120 -7.57 3.59 8.37
C LEU A 120 -8.41 2.98 9.50
N ALA A 121 -9.72 3.21 9.50
CA ALA A 121 -10.63 2.64 10.51
C ALA A 121 -10.65 1.10 10.45
N VAL A 122 -10.69 0.50 9.26
CA VAL A 122 -10.66 -0.96 9.09
C VAL A 122 -9.31 -1.54 9.52
N LEU A 123 -8.20 -0.87 9.16
CA LEU A 123 -6.86 -1.28 9.62
C LEU A 123 -6.80 -1.28 11.16
N ALA A 124 -7.24 -0.21 11.81
CA ALA A 124 -7.20 -0.09 13.27
C ALA A 124 -8.08 -1.14 13.98
N ALA A 125 -9.28 -1.41 13.45
CA ALA A 125 -10.25 -2.31 14.07
C ALA A 125 -9.87 -3.80 13.98
N ARG A 126 -9.02 -4.19 13.03
CA ARG A 126 -8.66 -5.61 12.79
C ARG A 126 -7.81 -6.16 13.95
N PRO A 127 -8.18 -7.30 14.58
CA PRO A 127 -7.40 -7.92 15.65
C PRO A 127 -5.97 -8.26 15.21
N LYS A 128 -4.98 -7.85 16.02
CA LYS A 128 -3.55 -8.02 15.71
C LYS A 128 -3.00 -9.35 16.20
N SER A 129 -2.12 -9.94 15.39
CA SER A 129 -1.39 -11.15 15.77
C SER A 129 -0.49 -10.92 16.99
N LEU A 130 -0.07 -11.98 17.67
CA LEU A 130 0.87 -11.86 18.79
C LEU A 130 2.23 -11.30 18.32
N GLY A 131 2.72 -11.73 17.15
CA GLY A 131 3.95 -11.22 16.55
C GLY A 131 3.86 -9.73 16.23
N TRP A 132 2.72 -9.29 15.70
CA TRP A 132 2.45 -7.87 15.48
C TRP A 132 2.55 -7.07 16.78
N LYS A 133 1.89 -7.53 17.86
CA LYS A 133 1.90 -6.85 19.17
C LYS A 133 3.30 -6.80 19.77
N ALA A 134 4.05 -7.89 19.68
CA ALA A 134 5.45 -7.92 20.12
C ALA A 134 6.30 -6.92 19.32
N ARG A 135 6.15 -6.86 17.99
CA ARG A 135 6.86 -5.91 17.13
C ARG A 135 6.46 -4.46 17.40
N ALA A 136 5.21 -4.21 17.77
CA ALA A 136 4.71 -2.90 18.17
C ALA A 136 5.36 -2.39 19.47
N LEU A 137 5.63 -3.27 20.43
CA LEU A 137 6.37 -2.92 21.66
C LEU A 137 7.82 -2.52 21.37
N VAL A 138 8.43 -3.09 20.33
CA VAL A 138 9.72 -2.63 19.81
C VAL A 138 9.52 -1.27 19.17
N GLY A 139 8.55 -1.11 18.28
CA GLY A 139 8.23 0.17 17.65
C GLY A 139 9.33 0.64 16.67
N GLU A 140 9.41 1.95 16.46
CA GLU A 140 10.26 2.57 15.43
C GLU A 140 11.76 2.60 15.78
N ARG A 141 12.15 2.21 17.01
CA ARG A 141 13.55 2.16 17.46
C ARG A 141 14.40 1.10 16.77
N VAL A 142 13.76 0.16 16.07
CA VAL A 142 14.41 -0.77 15.15
C VAL A 142 13.79 -0.58 13.78
N GLN A 143 14.62 -0.55 12.74
CA GLN A 143 14.16 -0.47 11.36
C GLN A 143 13.15 -1.59 11.07
N TRP A 144 12.09 -1.28 10.32
CA TRP A 144 10.96 -2.19 10.07
C TRP A 144 10.69 -2.42 8.59
N TYR A 145 11.59 -1.94 7.73
CA TYR A 145 11.48 -1.97 6.29
C TYR A 145 12.86 -2.21 5.67
N GLU A 146 12.86 -2.58 4.40
CA GLU A 146 14.05 -2.66 3.56
C GLU A 146 14.08 -1.46 2.59
N LEU A 147 15.25 -1.10 2.08
CA LEU A 147 15.32 -0.14 0.97
C LEU A 147 15.63 -0.94 -0.30
N PRO A 148 14.87 -0.74 -1.40
CA PRO A 148 15.19 -1.39 -2.66
C PRO A 148 16.56 -0.92 -3.15
N GLU A 149 17.26 -1.79 -3.90
CA GLU A 149 18.54 -1.43 -4.49
C GLU A 149 18.39 -0.20 -5.40
N GLU A 150 19.34 0.73 -5.34
CA GLU A 150 19.35 1.88 -6.24
C GLU A 150 19.46 1.39 -7.70
N THR A 151 18.39 1.57 -8.47
CA THR A 151 18.44 1.36 -9.93
C THR A 151 19.49 2.28 -10.49
N ARG A 152 20.62 1.72 -10.97
CA ARG A 152 21.70 2.47 -11.61
C ARG A 152 21.09 3.38 -12.68
N ARG A 153 21.30 4.68 -12.52
CA ARG A 153 21.01 5.69 -13.55
C ARG A 153 21.99 5.56 -14.69
#